data_AF-A0A9C8UL19-F1
#
_entry.id   AF-A0A9C8UL19-F1
#
_cell.length_a   1.000
_cell.length_b   1.000
_cell.length_c   1.000
_cell.angle_alpha   90.00
_cell.angle_beta   90.00
_cell.angle_gamma   90.00
#
_symmetry.space_group_name_H-M   'P 1'
#
loop_
_entity.id
_entity.type
_entity.pdbx_description
1 polymer ?
#
loop_
_entity_poly.entity_id
_entity_poly.type
_entity_poly.pdbx_seq_one_letter_code
_entity_poly.pdbx_strand_id
1 'polypeptide(L)' 'MTLGYKARRRWALIILLVGLPLYIIAAVWVIGLFDRPSVLVEILVYVSLGIVWAIPFKFIFKGIGQQDPDGRP' A
#
# COMPACT_ATOMS: atom_id res chain seq x y z
N MET A 1 24.16 6.18 16.20
CA MET A 1 23.02 5.25 16.35
C MET A 1 22.48 4.96 14.97
N THR A 2 23.03 3.95 14.33
CA THR A 2 22.57 3.42 13.04
C THR A 2 21.11 3.02 13.23
N LEU A 3 20.17 3.83 12.78
CA LEU A 3 18.74 3.47 12.76
C LEU A 3 18.61 2.32 11.76
N GLY A 4 18.81 1.13 12.32
CA GLY A 4 19.17 -0.07 11.59
C GLY A 4 18.13 -0.39 10.55
N TYR A 5 18.60 -0.94 9.44
CA TYR A 5 17.82 -1.55 8.38
C TYR A 5 16.54 -2.28 8.87
N LYS A 6 16.64 -2.95 10.03
CA LYS A 6 15.55 -3.63 10.75
C LYS A 6 14.38 -2.74 11.18
N ALA A 7 14.62 -1.50 11.58
CA ALA A 7 13.55 -0.56 11.97
C ALA A 7 12.72 -0.15 10.75
N ARG A 8 13.38 0.20 9.63
CA ARG A 8 12.68 0.50 8.35
C ARG A 8 11.83 -0.68 7.89
N ARG A 9 12.35 -1.91 7.99
CA ARG A 9 11.59 -3.13 7.65
C ARG A 9 10.34 -3.32 8.51
N ARG A 10 10.43 -3.10 9.82
CA ARG A 10 9.27 -3.20 10.74
C ARG A 10 8.22 -2.14 10.46
N TRP A 11 8.64 -0.89 10.22
CA TRP A 11 7.71 0.19 9.87
C TRP A 11 7.01 -0.06 8.53
N ALA A 12 7.70 -0.60 7.52
CA ALA A 12 7.08 -0.99 6.27
C ALA A 12 5.98 -2.06 6.45
N LEU A 13 6.23 -3.07 7.29
CA LEU A 13 5.24 -4.10 7.60
C LEU A 13 4.03 -3.54 8.38
N ILE A 14 4.25 -2.63 9.33
CA ILE A 14 3.15 -1.99 10.07
C ILE A 14 2.30 -1.14 9.12
N ILE A 15 2.94 -0.34 8.26
CA ILE A 15 2.21 0.50 7.30
C ILE A 15 1.47 -0.38 6.29
N LEU A 16 2.04 -1.51 5.86
CA LEU A 16 1.33 -2.46 5.02
C LEU A 16 0.12 -3.05 5.75
N LEU A 17 0.31 -3.48 7.00
CA LEU A 17 -0.72 -4.14 7.79
C LEU A 17 -1.86 -3.20 8.18
N VAL A 18 -1.61 -1.90 8.33
CA VAL A 18 -2.63 -0.89 8.67
C VAL A 18 -3.17 -0.18 7.43
N GLY A 19 -2.29 0.15 6.50
CA GLY A 19 -2.64 0.81 5.25
C GLY A 19 -3.53 -0.04 4.37
N LEU A 20 -3.28 -1.36 4.28
CA LEU A 20 -4.09 -2.26 3.46
C LEU A 20 -5.56 -2.33 3.94
N PRO A 21 -5.84 -2.56 5.24
CA PRO A 21 -7.20 -2.47 5.77
C PRO A 21 -7.84 -1.09 5.54
N LEU A 22 -7.12 0.00 5.82
CA LEU A 22 -7.65 1.36 5.63
C LEU A 22 -8.04 1.61 4.17
N TYR A 23 -7.23 1.13 3.22
CA TYR A 23 -7.54 1.24 1.81
C TYR A 23 -8.73 0.40 1.39
N ILE A 24 -8.85 -0.84 1.90
CA ILE A 24 -10.03 -1.68 1.64
C ILE A 24 -11.29 -0.99 2.16
N ILE A 25 -11.25 -0.40 3.36
CA ILE A 25 -12.39 0.35 3.91
C ILE A 25 -12.75 1.52 3.00
N ALA A 26 -11.77 2.32 2.57
CA ALA A 26 -12.01 3.44 1.65
C ALA A 26 -12.57 2.97 0.30
N ALA A 27 -12.05 1.86 -0.24
CA ALA A 27 -12.51 1.28 -1.49
C ALA A 27 -13.98 0.83 -1.43
N VAL A 28 -14.34 0.06 -0.39
CA VAL A 28 -15.70 -0.39 -0.15
C VAL A 28 -16.63 0.79 0.07
N TRP A 29 -16.17 1.83 0.78
CA TRP A 29 -16.95 3.05 1.00
C TRP A 29 -17.22 3.78 -0.31
N VAL A 30 -16.19 3.99 -1.15
CA VAL A 30 -16.34 4.65 -2.46
C VAL A 30 -17.25 3.84 -3.39
N ILE A 31 -17.07 2.52 -3.46
CA ILE A 31 -17.93 1.65 -4.29
C ILE A 31 -19.36 1.67 -3.76
N GLY A 32 -19.54 1.66 -2.43
CA GLY A 32 -20.85 1.72 -1.77
C GLY A 32 -21.62 3.02 -1.97
N LEU A 33 -20.97 4.10 -2.44
CA LEU A 33 -21.66 5.31 -2.89
C LEU A 33 -22.40 5.11 -4.23
N PHE A 34 -22.10 4.03 -4.95
CA PHE A 34 -22.69 3.71 -6.24
C PHE A 34 -23.55 2.44 -6.11
N ASP A 35 -24.87 2.58 -6.01
CA ASP A 35 -25.82 1.45 -5.89
C ASP A 35 -25.89 0.59 -7.17
N ARG A 36 -25.68 1.20 -8.34
CA ARG A 36 -25.58 0.53 -9.66
C ARG A 36 -24.68 1.34 -10.59
N PRO A 37 -23.35 1.29 -10.43
CA PRO A 37 -22.44 1.98 -11.34
C PRO A 37 -22.57 1.37 -12.75
N SER A 38 -22.49 2.22 -13.77
CA SER A 38 -22.32 1.74 -15.14
C SER A 38 -20.92 1.11 -15.30
N VAL A 39 -20.75 0.19 -16.25
CA VAL A 39 -19.50 -0.53 -16.48
C VAL A 39 -18.28 0.40 -16.63
N LEU A 40 -18.47 1.58 -17.25
CA LEU A 40 -17.44 2.61 -17.38
C LEU A 40 -17.00 3.20 -16.04
N VAL A 41 -17.95 3.48 -15.14
CA VAL A 41 -17.66 4.00 -13.80
C VAL A 41 -16.94 2.93 -12.98
N GLU A 42 -17.36 1.68 -13.08
CA GLU A 42 -16.70 0.57 -12.40
C GLU A 42 -15.23 0.41 -12.84
N ILE A 43 -14.97 0.45 -14.15
CA ILE A 43 -13.59 0.45 -14.69
C ILE A 43 -12.80 1.65 -14.17
N LEU A 44 -13.37 2.86 -14.24
CA LEU A 44 -12.70 4.07 -13.80
C LEU A 44 -12.37 4.00 -12.31
N VAL A 45 -13.29 3.52 -11.47
CA VAL A 45 -13.10 3.37 -10.03
C VAL A 45 -11.98 2.36 -9.76
N TYR A 46 -12.00 1.17 -10.35
CA TYR A 46 -10.94 0.18 -10.11
C TYR A 46 -9.56 0.65 -10.57
N VAL A 47 -9.47 1.31 -11.72
CA VAL A 47 -8.20 1.88 -12.21
C VAL A 47 -7.71 2.98 -11.27
N SER A 48 -8.59 3.90 -10.88
CA SER A 48 -8.26 5.00 -9.97
C SER A 48 -7.79 4.47 -8.62
N LEU A 49 -8.52 3.50 -8.08
CA LEU A 49 -8.21 2.86 -6.81
C LEU A 49 -6.83 2.17 -6.87
N GLY A 50 -6.57 1.41 -7.94
CA GLY A 50 -5.28 0.78 -8.18
C GLY A 50 -4.12 1.78 -8.29
N ILE A 51 -4.32 2.92 -8.97
CA ILE A 51 -3.31 3.98 -9.07
C ILE A 51 -3.04 4.62 -7.71
N VAL A 52 -4.11 4.97 -6.97
CA VAL A 52 -4.03 5.55 -5.64
C VAL A 52 -3.29 4.60 -4.68
N TRP A 53 -3.46 3.28 -4.84
CA TRP A 53 -2.74 2.29 -4.04
C TRP A 53 -1.28 2.08 -4.45
N ALA A 54 -1.00 2.12 -5.74
CA ALA A 54 0.35 1.86 -6.25
C ALA A 54 1.37 2.92 -5.79
N ILE A 55 0.94 4.16 -5.57
CA ILE A 55 1.79 5.27 -5.12
C ILE A 55 2.39 5.02 -3.72
N PRO A 56 1.60 4.82 -2.64
CA PRO A 56 2.13 4.52 -1.32
C PRO A 56 2.87 3.18 -1.30
N PHE A 57 2.39 2.16 -2.01
CA PHE A 57 3.08 0.86 -2.10
C PHE A 57 4.48 1.01 -2.69
N LYS A 58 4.64 1.76 -3.78
CA LYS A 58 5.96 2.01 -4.36
C LYS A 58 6.90 2.69 -3.36
N PHE A 59 6.41 3.62 -2.55
CA PHE A 59 7.23 4.31 -1.56
C PHE A 59 7.59 3.44 -0.35
N ILE A 60 6.64 2.65 0.15
CA ILE A 60 6.81 1.74 1.28
C ILE A 60 7.70 0.54 0.90
N PHE A 61 7.56 0.03 -0.33
CA PHE A 61 8.28 -1.13 -0.82
C PHE A 61 9.68 -0.81 -1.38
N LYS A 62 9.97 0.45 -1.66
CA LYS A 62 11.30 0.89 -2.08
C LYS A 62 12.28 0.79 -0.90
N GLY A 63 13.06 -0.27 -0.89
CA GLY A 63 14.14 -0.50 0.09
C GLY A 63 13.91 -1.64 1.08
N ILE A 64 12.78 -2.37 1.01
CA ILE A 64 12.58 -3.56 1.86
C ILE A 64 13.36 -4.79 1.35
N GLY A 65 13.63 -4.84 0.04
CA GLY A 65 14.39 -5.91 -0.61
C GLY A 65 15.91 -5.69 -0.59
N GLN A 66 16.40 -4.61 0.01
CA GLN A 66 17.84 -4.42 0.19
C GLN A 66 18.38 -5.56 1.08
N GLN A 67 19.58 -6.07 0.81
CA GLN A 67 20.20 -6.99 1.74
C GLN A 67 20.70 -6.21 2.96
N ASP A 68 20.63 -6.82 4.14
CA ASP A 68 21.11 -6.18 5.38
C ASP A 68 22.60 -5.84 5.18
N PRO A 69 23.01 -4.56 5.18
CA PRO A 69 24.41 -4.19 4.99
C PRO A 69 25.30 -4.67 6.15
N ASP A 70 24.70 -5.05 7.29
CA ASP A 70 25.37 -5.66 8.44
C ASP A 70 25.25 -7.20 8.46
N GLY A 71 24.82 -7.80 7.33
CA GLY A 71 24.86 -9.24 7.12
C GLY A 71 26.29 -9.74 7.18
N ARG A 72 26.76 -10.10 8.38
CA ARG A 72 27.95 -10.93 8.56
C ARG A 72 27.79 -12.21 7.72
N PRO A 73 28.88 -12.70 7.10
CA PRO A 73 28.87 -13.87 6.22
C PRO A 73 28.25 -15.12 6.87
#